data_AF-V4T1W9-F1
#
_entry.id   AF-V4T1W9-F1
#
_cell.length_a   1.000
_cell.length_b   1.000
_cell.length_c   1.000
_cell.angle_alpha   90.00
_cell.angle_beta   90.00
_cell.angle_gamma   90.00
#
_symmetry.space_group_name_H-M   'P 1'
#
loop_
_entity.id
_entity.type
_entity.pdbx_description
1 polymer ?
#
loop_
_entity_poly.entity_id
_entity_poly.type
_entity_poly.pdbx_seq_one_letter_code
_entity_poly.pdbx_strand_id
1 'polypeptide(L)'
;MSSAQNSDSVSHLTQREAAEIDETLMGPLGFSVDQLMELAGLSVATSIAEVYKPSEYDRVLAICGPGNNGGDGLVAARHLYHFGYKPFVCYPKRTQKPLYTGLVTQLESLSIPFLSVEDLPLDFSKDFDIIVDAMFGFSFHGTPRPPFDDLIKRLLCLHGYDQTHQKRPVIVSVDIPSGWHVEEGDIGDEGIKPDMLVVDLSHRSLQINISFVFHLILVLQCVYELERHQALIYQLYERIIFLQNSLRSKLNLTPLISFGNGLMMQLLQD
;
A
#
# COMPACT_ATOMS: atom_id res chain seq x y z
N MET A 1 -13.38 36.88 -27.36
CA MET A 1 -13.96 36.01 -26.33
C MET A 1 -13.94 34.59 -26.85
N SER A 2 -12.84 33.85 -26.62
CA SER A 2 -12.78 32.41 -26.88
C SER A 2 -12.68 31.71 -25.54
N SER A 3 -13.65 30.84 -25.29
CA SER A 3 -13.80 29.97 -24.13
C SER A 3 -12.53 29.19 -23.82
N ALA A 4 -12.02 29.35 -22.59
CA ALA A 4 -11.04 28.45 -22.00
C ALA A 4 -11.63 27.02 -21.98
N GLN A 5 -10.94 26.08 -22.62
CA GLN A 5 -11.27 24.66 -22.55
C GLN A 5 -10.98 24.16 -21.14
N ASN A 6 -11.95 23.43 -20.60
CA ASN A 6 -11.94 22.87 -19.26
C ASN A 6 -10.87 21.77 -19.14
N SER A 7 -10.15 21.76 -18.01
CA SER A 7 -9.00 20.90 -17.71
C SER A 7 -9.30 19.40 -17.72
N ASP A 8 -8.33 18.62 -18.21
CA ASP A 8 -8.17 17.16 -18.22
C ASP A 8 -9.15 16.35 -17.36
N SER A 9 -10.09 15.64 -18.00
CA SER A 9 -10.93 14.65 -17.34
C SER A 9 -10.10 13.39 -17.03
N VAL A 10 -9.73 13.21 -15.76
CA VAL A 10 -9.17 11.94 -15.28
C VAL A 10 -10.25 10.85 -15.45
N SER A 11 -9.94 9.78 -16.17
CA SER A 11 -10.81 8.60 -16.28
C SER A 11 -10.66 7.72 -15.04
N HIS A 12 -11.76 7.18 -14.56
CA HIS A 12 -11.82 6.32 -13.36
C HIS A 12 -12.49 5.01 -13.70
N LEU A 13 -12.18 3.94 -12.96
CA LEU A 13 -12.91 2.69 -13.05
C LEU A 13 -13.98 2.60 -11.97
N THR A 14 -15.04 1.89 -12.28
CA THR A 14 -16.06 1.40 -11.34
C THR A 14 -15.56 0.15 -10.63
N GLN A 15 -16.20 -0.21 -9.51
CA GLN A 15 -15.96 -1.46 -8.77
C GLN A 15 -16.09 -2.69 -9.68
N ARG A 16 -17.06 -2.65 -10.59
CA ARG A 16 -17.28 -3.73 -11.57
C ARG A 16 -16.11 -3.83 -12.55
N GLU A 17 -15.64 -2.70 -13.08
CA GLU A 17 -14.51 -2.69 -14.01
C GLU A 17 -13.20 -3.14 -13.34
N ALA A 18 -12.95 -2.73 -12.09
CA ALA A 18 -11.82 -3.22 -11.31
C ALA A 18 -11.89 -4.76 -11.11
N ALA A 19 -13.06 -5.29 -10.75
CA ALA A 19 -13.26 -6.73 -10.63
C ALA A 19 -13.07 -7.48 -11.97
N GLU A 20 -13.55 -6.92 -13.08
CA GLU A 20 -13.36 -7.49 -14.42
C GLU A 20 -11.88 -7.51 -14.84
N ILE A 21 -11.09 -6.51 -14.44
CA ILE A 21 -9.64 -6.50 -14.64
C ILE A 21 -8.96 -7.60 -13.84
N ASP A 22 -9.29 -7.73 -12.55
CA ASP A 22 -8.76 -8.80 -11.69
C ASP A 22 -9.06 -10.18 -12.26
N GLU A 23 -10.30 -10.41 -12.72
CA GLU A 23 -10.70 -11.66 -13.38
C GLU A 23 -9.92 -11.89 -14.68
N THR A 24 -9.63 -10.84 -15.43
CA THR A 24 -8.85 -10.93 -16.68
C THR A 24 -7.38 -11.24 -16.41
N LEU A 25 -6.78 -10.58 -15.42
CA LEU A 25 -5.40 -10.81 -15.00
C LEU A 25 -5.22 -12.25 -14.51
N MET A 26 -6.12 -12.73 -13.66
CA MET A 26 -6.00 -14.06 -13.06
C MET A 26 -6.46 -15.19 -13.96
N GLY A 27 -7.43 -14.95 -14.85
CA GLY A 27 -7.94 -15.93 -15.77
C GLY A 27 -7.10 -16.00 -17.05
N PRO A 28 -7.50 -15.30 -18.12
CA PRO A 28 -6.81 -15.34 -19.42
C PRO A 28 -5.31 -15.03 -19.39
N LEU A 29 -4.86 -14.11 -18.52
CA LEU A 29 -3.45 -13.69 -18.47
C LEU A 29 -2.61 -14.50 -17.49
N GLY A 30 -3.23 -15.36 -16.68
CA GLY A 30 -2.55 -16.36 -15.86
C GLY A 30 -1.76 -15.83 -14.66
N PHE A 31 -1.94 -14.56 -14.28
CA PHE A 31 -1.31 -14.02 -13.07
C PHE A 31 -1.90 -14.67 -11.83
N SER A 32 -1.05 -15.05 -10.89
CA SER A 32 -1.52 -15.60 -9.63
C SER A 32 -1.81 -14.49 -8.61
N VAL A 33 -2.71 -14.75 -7.67
CA VAL A 33 -3.08 -13.79 -6.62
C VAL A 33 -1.87 -13.33 -5.82
N ASP A 34 -0.94 -14.23 -5.52
CA ASP A 34 0.29 -13.93 -4.80
C ASP A 34 1.23 -13.01 -5.59
N GLN A 35 1.29 -13.12 -6.91
CA GLN A 35 2.06 -12.19 -7.74
C GLN A 35 1.46 -10.79 -7.69
N LEU A 36 0.15 -10.66 -7.90
CA LEU A 36 -0.52 -9.35 -7.90
C LEU A 36 -0.41 -8.69 -6.52
N MET A 37 -0.66 -9.45 -5.45
CA MET A 37 -0.53 -9.00 -4.05
C MET A 37 0.90 -8.58 -3.68
N GLU A 38 1.92 -9.28 -4.19
CA GLU A 38 3.33 -8.90 -3.97
C GLU A 38 3.63 -7.52 -4.56
N LEU A 39 3.12 -7.27 -5.78
CA LEU A 39 3.31 -6.01 -6.49
C LEU A 39 2.53 -4.87 -5.84
N ALA A 40 1.29 -5.12 -5.45
CA ALA A 40 0.43 -4.20 -4.72
C ALA A 40 1.09 -3.72 -3.43
N GLY A 41 1.47 -4.65 -2.55
CA GLY A 41 2.11 -4.30 -1.28
C GLY A 41 3.47 -3.63 -1.44
N LEU A 42 4.28 -4.01 -2.44
CA LEU A 42 5.52 -3.30 -2.78
C LEU A 42 5.23 -1.86 -3.22
N SER A 43 4.17 -1.64 -4.00
CA SER A 43 3.74 -0.29 -4.43
C SER A 43 3.36 0.58 -3.23
N VAL A 44 2.62 0.03 -2.27
CA VAL A 44 2.28 0.70 -1.00
C VAL A 44 3.55 1.09 -0.24
N ALA A 45 4.45 0.13 0.00
CA ALA A 45 5.70 0.40 0.73
C ALA A 45 6.57 1.45 0.03
N THR A 46 6.64 1.40 -1.31
CA THR A 46 7.43 2.34 -2.11
C THR A 46 6.84 3.74 -2.07
N SER A 47 5.51 3.86 -2.17
CA SER A 47 4.80 5.14 -2.07
C SER A 47 5.01 5.80 -0.70
N ILE A 48 4.93 5.00 0.37
CA ILE A 48 5.25 5.45 1.72
C ILE A 48 6.69 5.96 1.80
N ALA A 49 7.67 5.19 1.32
CA ALA A 49 9.08 5.55 1.37
C ALA A 49 9.48 6.74 0.48
N GLU A 50 8.69 7.02 -0.55
CA GLU A 50 8.87 8.20 -1.39
C GLU A 50 8.53 9.48 -0.63
N VAL A 51 7.40 9.49 0.08
CA VAL A 51 6.85 10.71 0.72
C VAL A 51 7.30 10.87 2.16
N TYR A 52 7.25 9.80 2.94
CA TYR A 52 7.66 9.77 4.33
C TYR A 52 9.03 9.12 4.39
N LYS A 53 10.01 9.74 5.08
CA LYS A 53 11.35 9.16 5.19
C LYS A 53 11.48 8.40 6.50
N PRO A 54 12.14 7.23 6.52
CA PRO A 54 12.30 6.46 7.75
C PRO A 54 13.14 7.21 8.79
N SER A 55 13.94 8.21 8.41
CA SER A 55 14.63 9.09 9.37
C SER A 55 13.68 9.94 10.23
N GLU A 56 12.43 10.11 9.80
CA GLU A 56 11.42 10.97 10.46
C GLU A 56 10.11 10.25 10.81
N TYR A 57 9.84 9.12 10.15
CA TYR A 57 8.62 8.34 10.27
C TYR A 57 8.94 6.83 10.31
N ASP A 58 9.75 6.35 11.24
CA ASP A 58 10.18 4.95 11.23
C ASP A 58 9.13 3.98 11.76
N ARG A 59 8.26 4.38 12.70
CA ARG A 59 7.33 3.45 13.35
C ARG A 59 6.03 3.35 12.56
N VAL A 60 5.76 2.15 12.03
CA VAL A 60 4.60 1.90 11.18
C VAL A 60 3.66 0.90 11.85
N LEU A 61 2.37 1.18 11.92
CA LEU A 61 1.34 0.20 12.26
C LEU A 61 0.55 -0.17 11.01
N ALA A 62 0.65 -1.42 10.55
CA ALA A 62 -0.19 -1.95 9.49
C ALA A 62 -1.40 -2.68 10.09
N ILE A 63 -2.61 -2.17 9.83
CA ILE A 63 -3.86 -2.78 10.28
C ILE A 63 -4.45 -3.56 9.11
N CYS A 64 -4.36 -4.89 9.18
CA CYS A 64 -4.66 -5.78 8.07
C CYS A 64 -6.02 -6.46 8.25
N GLY A 65 -6.84 -6.44 7.19
CA GLY A 65 -8.11 -7.14 7.12
C GLY A 65 -7.97 -8.60 6.68
N PRO A 66 -9.07 -9.37 6.69
CA PRO A 66 -9.04 -10.79 6.32
C PRO A 66 -8.96 -11.05 4.81
N GLY A 67 -9.17 -10.04 3.96
CA GLY A 67 -9.22 -10.17 2.50
C GLY A 67 -7.90 -9.80 1.81
N ASN A 68 -7.97 -9.61 0.49
CA ASN A 68 -6.81 -9.27 -0.34
C ASN A 68 -6.14 -7.97 0.12
N ASN A 69 -6.92 -6.91 0.44
CA ASN A 69 -6.37 -5.65 0.96
C ASN A 69 -5.48 -5.86 2.20
N GLY A 70 -5.88 -6.78 3.09
CA GLY A 70 -5.05 -7.13 4.24
C GLY A 70 -3.78 -7.89 3.87
N GLY A 71 -3.84 -8.73 2.83
CA GLY A 71 -2.66 -9.34 2.24
C GLY A 71 -1.67 -8.31 1.68
N ASP A 72 -2.16 -7.28 1.00
CA ASP A 72 -1.35 -6.17 0.49
C ASP A 72 -0.68 -5.41 1.64
N GLY A 73 -1.41 -5.21 2.75
CA GLY A 73 -0.87 -4.65 4.00
C GLY A 73 0.23 -5.51 4.63
N LEU A 74 0.10 -6.84 4.63
CA LEU A 74 1.13 -7.76 5.13
C LEU A 74 2.39 -7.71 4.25
N VAL A 75 2.22 -7.69 2.92
CA VAL A 75 3.34 -7.52 1.96
C VAL A 75 4.01 -6.16 2.15
N ALA A 76 3.22 -5.09 2.29
CA ALA A 76 3.73 -3.74 2.51
C ALA A 76 4.55 -3.65 3.80
N ALA A 77 4.08 -4.26 4.89
CA ALA A 77 4.83 -4.33 6.15
C ALA A 77 6.19 -5.01 5.97
N ARG A 78 6.26 -6.12 5.21
CA ARG A 78 7.55 -6.78 4.91
C ARG A 78 8.49 -5.87 4.12
N HIS A 79 8.02 -5.21 3.06
CA HIS A 79 8.88 -4.32 2.27
C HIS A 79 9.32 -3.09 3.06
N LEU A 80 8.45 -2.51 3.89
CA LEU A 80 8.79 -1.40 4.77
C LEU A 80 9.92 -1.76 5.75
N TYR A 81 9.91 -2.98 6.30
CA TYR A 81 11.04 -3.47 7.10
C TYR A 81 12.37 -3.41 6.32
N HIS A 82 12.38 -3.90 5.07
CA HIS A 82 13.55 -3.84 4.21
C HIS A 82 13.95 -2.41 3.81
N PHE A 83 13.02 -1.47 3.83
CA PHE A 83 13.27 -0.04 3.57
C PHE A 83 13.76 0.73 4.81
N GLY A 84 13.97 0.04 5.94
CA GLY A 84 14.51 0.64 7.17
C GLY A 84 13.47 1.18 8.14
N TYR A 85 12.19 0.85 7.94
CA TYR A 85 11.13 1.13 8.90
C TYR A 85 11.06 0.06 10.00
N LYS A 86 10.26 0.35 11.03
CA LYS A 86 9.94 -0.53 12.15
C LYS A 86 8.43 -0.82 12.12
N PRO A 87 7.98 -1.76 11.27
CA PRO A 87 6.58 -2.10 11.18
C PRO A 87 6.13 -2.95 12.37
N PHE A 88 4.87 -2.74 12.75
CA PHE A 88 4.04 -3.55 13.64
C PHE A 88 2.80 -3.94 12.85
N VAL A 89 2.29 -5.14 13.07
CA VAL A 89 1.12 -5.64 12.34
C VAL A 89 -0.02 -5.93 13.31
N CYS A 90 -1.17 -5.30 13.11
CA CYS A 90 -2.41 -5.74 13.72
C CYS A 90 -3.20 -6.54 12.68
N TYR A 91 -3.34 -7.86 12.89
CA TYR A 91 -4.10 -8.73 11.98
C TYR A 91 -5.18 -9.51 12.77
N PRO A 92 -6.30 -8.84 13.14
CA PRO A 92 -7.25 -9.37 14.13
C PRO A 92 -7.96 -10.64 13.67
N LYS A 93 -8.20 -10.77 12.36
CA LYS A 93 -8.90 -11.90 11.76
C LYS A 93 -8.02 -12.54 10.69
N ARG A 94 -7.14 -13.46 11.12
CA ARG A 94 -6.22 -14.17 10.23
C ARG A 94 -6.95 -15.14 9.29
N THR A 95 -6.65 -15.06 8.00
CA THR A 95 -7.21 -15.95 6.98
C THR A 95 -6.41 -17.24 6.90
N GLN A 96 -7.09 -18.38 7.04
CA GLN A 96 -6.48 -19.72 7.04
C GLN A 96 -6.32 -20.29 5.62
N LYS A 97 -5.67 -19.52 4.74
CA LYS A 97 -5.31 -19.95 3.39
C LYS A 97 -3.78 -19.93 3.26
N PRO A 98 -3.18 -20.88 2.50
CA PRO A 98 -1.72 -21.01 2.41
C PRO A 98 -0.97 -19.72 2.09
N LEU A 99 -1.51 -18.88 1.18
CA LEU A 99 -0.95 -17.58 0.84
C LEU A 99 -0.76 -16.69 2.09
N TYR A 100 -1.81 -16.49 2.87
CA TYR A 100 -1.80 -15.61 4.04
C TYR A 100 -0.97 -16.19 5.18
N THR A 101 -1.02 -17.52 5.38
CA THR A 101 -0.14 -18.20 6.33
C THR A 101 1.34 -18.01 5.96
N GLY A 102 1.66 -18.07 4.65
CA GLY A 102 3.00 -17.79 4.13
C GLY A 102 3.44 -16.36 4.42
N LEU A 103 2.60 -15.37 4.16
CA LEU A 103 2.89 -13.95 4.46
C LEU A 103 3.15 -13.72 5.95
N VAL A 104 2.32 -14.31 6.82
CA VAL A 104 2.53 -14.26 8.27
C VAL A 104 3.88 -14.88 8.65
N THR A 105 4.22 -16.04 8.09
CA THR A 105 5.49 -16.72 8.36
C THR A 105 6.70 -15.86 7.94
N GLN A 106 6.60 -15.18 6.79
CA GLN A 106 7.65 -14.27 6.33
C GLN A 106 7.85 -13.10 7.30
N LEU A 107 6.76 -12.48 7.78
CA LEU A 107 6.82 -11.38 8.75
C LEU A 107 7.41 -11.85 10.09
N GLU A 108 6.99 -13.01 10.57
CA GLU A 108 7.51 -13.63 11.80
C GLU A 108 9.02 -13.96 11.66
N SER A 109 9.48 -14.43 10.49
CA SER A 109 10.91 -14.68 10.25
C SER A 109 11.78 -13.41 10.30
N LEU A 110 11.19 -12.25 10.02
CA LEU A 110 11.83 -10.94 10.16
C LEU A 110 11.67 -10.35 11.57
N SER A 111 11.08 -11.09 12.50
CA SER A 111 10.75 -10.63 13.85
C SER A 111 9.86 -9.38 13.88
N ILE A 112 9.01 -9.20 12.87
CA ILE A 112 8.04 -8.11 12.82
C ILE A 112 6.93 -8.39 13.85
N PRO A 113 6.68 -7.51 14.83
CA PRO A 113 5.73 -7.80 15.90
C PRO A 113 4.29 -7.81 15.41
N PHE A 114 3.53 -8.81 15.83
CA PHE A 114 2.07 -8.83 15.69
C PHE A 114 1.41 -8.37 16.99
N LEU A 115 0.59 -7.32 16.91
CA LEU A 115 -0.18 -6.77 18.04
C LEU A 115 -1.63 -7.25 17.95
N SER A 116 -2.16 -7.72 19.08
CA SER A 116 -3.61 -7.94 19.21
C SER A 116 -4.35 -6.59 19.27
N VAL A 117 -5.67 -6.60 19.11
CA VAL A 117 -6.46 -5.35 19.19
C VAL A 117 -6.40 -4.78 20.60
N GLU A 118 -6.28 -5.66 21.59
CA GLU A 118 -6.18 -5.37 23.01
C GLU A 118 -4.83 -4.77 23.40
N ASP A 119 -3.76 -5.15 22.71
CA ASP A 119 -2.40 -4.62 22.93
C ASP A 119 -2.17 -3.26 22.26
N LEU A 120 -3.08 -2.84 21.38
CA LEU A 120 -2.96 -1.57 20.67
C LEU A 120 -3.18 -0.38 21.62
N PRO A 121 -2.27 0.61 21.65
CA PRO A 121 -2.36 1.74 22.57
C PRO A 121 -3.57 2.62 22.23
N LEU A 122 -4.34 3.05 23.23
CA LEU A 122 -5.57 3.84 23.05
C LEU A 122 -5.34 5.08 22.15
N ASP A 123 -4.18 5.70 22.26
CA ASP A 123 -3.70 6.80 21.45
C ASP A 123 -2.49 6.34 20.62
N PHE A 124 -2.62 6.34 19.29
CA PHE A 124 -1.58 5.89 18.38
C PHE A 124 -0.43 6.91 18.21
N SER A 125 -0.65 8.18 18.56
CA SER A 125 0.30 9.27 18.26
C SER A 125 1.66 9.15 18.95
N LYS A 126 1.72 8.40 20.06
CA LYS A 126 2.96 8.20 20.81
C LYS A 126 3.78 7.03 20.33
N ASP A 127 3.15 6.05 19.70
CA ASP A 127 3.75 4.75 19.40
C ASP A 127 4.04 4.58 17.90
N PHE A 128 3.29 5.29 17.05
CA PHE A 128 3.38 5.17 15.60
C PHE A 128 3.48 6.53 14.92
N ASP A 129 4.24 6.57 13.83
CA ASP A 129 4.36 7.73 12.95
C ASP A 129 3.50 7.57 11.70
N ILE A 130 3.30 6.32 11.25
CA ILE A 130 2.48 5.95 10.08
C ILE A 130 1.51 4.86 10.48
N ILE A 131 0.24 5.01 10.08
CA ILE A 131 -0.76 3.94 10.15
C ILE A 131 -1.14 3.56 8.72
N VAL A 132 -0.94 2.29 8.38
CA VAL A 132 -1.38 1.71 7.11
C VAL A 132 -2.74 1.06 7.34
N ASP A 133 -3.78 1.68 6.79
CA ASP A 133 -5.14 1.16 6.74
C ASP A 133 -5.27 0.20 5.55
N ALA A 134 -5.13 -1.10 5.85
CA ALA A 134 -5.25 -2.21 4.92
C ALA A 134 -6.41 -3.14 5.34
N MET A 135 -7.48 -2.60 5.93
CA MET A 135 -8.58 -3.42 6.44
C MET A 135 -9.54 -3.83 5.31
N PHE A 136 -10.03 -2.87 4.52
CA PHE A 136 -11.04 -3.11 3.50
C PHE A 136 -10.75 -2.32 2.23
N GLY A 137 -10.70 -3.01 1.09
CA GLY A 137 -10.54 -2.38 -0.23
C GLY A 137 -11.84 -2.43 -1.04
N PHE A 138 -11.73 -2.31 -2.36
CA PHE A 138 -12.83 -2.21 -3.32
C PHE A 138 -13.80 -3.39 -3.28
N SER A 139 -13.34 -4.59 -2.90
CA SER A 139 -14.19 -5.79 -2.84
C SER A 139 -15.02 -5.90 -1.55
N PHE A 140 -14.92 -4.93 -0.64
CA PHE A 140 -15.67 -4.95 0.61
C PHE A 140 -17.16 -4.64 0.37
N HIS A 141 -18.02 -5.41 1.03
CA HIS A 141 -19.47 -5.22 1.00
C HIS A 141 -20.06 -5.26 2.41
N GLY A 142 -21.00 -4.33 2.66
CA GLY A 142 -21.74 -4.24 3.92
C GLY A 142 -21.10 -3.31 4.94
N THR A 143 -21.49 -3.45 6.20
CA THR A 143 -21.01 -2.61 7.30
C THR A 143 -19.86 -3.30 8.03
N PRO A 144 -18.77 -2.57 8.37
CA PRO A 144 -17.72 -3.08 9.24
C PRO A 144 -18.30 -3.62 10.55
N ARG A 145 -17.76 -4.74 11.03
CA ARG A 145 -18.18 -5.41 12.27
C ARG A 145 -16.98 -5.54 13.21
N PRO A 146 -17.21 -5.81 14.52
CA PRO A 146 -16.12 -6.06 15.45
C PRO A 146 -15.14 -7.12 14.96
N PRO A 147 -13.82 -6.89 15.13
CA PRO A 147 -13.20 -5.74 15.80
C PRO A 147 -12.90 -4.53 14.88
N PHE A 148 -13.28 -4.59 13.61
CA PHE A 148 -12.87 -3.58 12.61
C PHE A 148 -13.64 -2.27 12.71
N ASP A 149 -14.89 -2.28 13.16
CA ASP A 149 -15.66 -1.06 13.40
C ASP A 149 -15.01 -0.19 14.49
N ASP A 150 -14.50 -0.80 15.55
CA ASP A 150 -13.79 -0.10 16.62
C ASP A 150 -12.42 0.41 16.16
N LEU A 151 -11.69 -0.35 15.32
CA LEU A 151 -10.45 0.12 14.71
C LEU A 151 -10.68 1.34 13.82
N ILE A 152 -11.72 1.33 12.97
CA ILE A 152 -12.11 2.48 12.15
C ILE A 152 -12.44 3.69 13.04
N LYS A 153 -13.24 3.52 14.10
CA LYS A 153 -13.54 4.62 15.05
C LYS A 153 -12.27 5.21 15.67
N ARG A 154 -11.28 4.39 16.02
CA ARG A 154 -10.00 4.86 16.55
C ARG A 154 -9.23 5.70 15.54
N LEU A 155 -9.24 5.33 14.26
CA LEU A 155 -8.62 6.12 13.20
C LEU A 155 -9.35 7.46 12.96
N LEU A 156 -10.68 7.48 13.05
CA LEU A 156 -11.47 8.71 12.97
C LEU A 156 -11.12 9.70 14.08
N CYS A 157 -10.92 9.21 15.30
CA CYS A 157 -10.55 10.04 16.46
C CYS A 157 -9.19 10.75 16.30
N LEU A 158 -8.31 10.30 15.40
CA LEU A 158 -7.01 10.96 15.16
C LEU A 158 -7.15 12.33 14.50
N HIS A 159 -8.25 12.59 13.81
CA HIS A 159 -8.50 13.88 13.15
C HIS A 159 -9.06 14.95 14.08
N GLY A 160 -9.67 14.55 15.21
CA GLY A 160 -10.26 15.47 16.19
C GLY A 160 -9.27 16.08 17.19
N TYR A 161 -7.98 15.75 17.09
CA TYR A 161 -6.99 16.03 18.13
C TYR A 161 -6.11 17.24 17.79
N ASP A 162 -6.63 18.46 18.00
CA ASP A 162 -5.90 19.73 17.77
C ASP A 162 -5.54 20.48 19.07
N GLN A 163 -5.42 19.79 20.20
CA GLN A 163 -5.30 20.46 21.52
C GLN A 163 -3.92 20.26 22.20
N THR A 164 -3.05 19.36 21.72
CA THR A 164 -1.86 18.93 22.49
C THR A 164 -0.49 19.21 21.85
N HIS A 165 -0.40 19.92 20.71
CA HIS A 165 0.86 20.16 19.98
C HIS A 165 1.67 18.90 19.64
N GLN A 166 1.10 17.70 19.76
CA GLN A 166 1.75 16.44 19.40
C GLN A 166 1.48 16.10 17.94
N LYS A 167 2.53 15.67 17.24
CA LYS A 167 2.44 15.24 15.84
C LYS A 167 1.57 13.97 15.78
N ARG A 168 0.41 14.05 15.12
CA ARG A 168 -0.44 12.89 14.88
C ARG A 168 0.24 11.94 13.87
N PRO A 169 -0.05 10.63 13.91
CA PRO A 169 0.43 9.73 12.88
C PRO A 169 -0.25 10.07 11.55
N VAL A 170 0.47 9.85 10.46
CA VAL A 170 -0.11 9.95 9.12
C VAL A 170 -0.87 8.66 8.81
N ILE A 171 -2.02 8.79 8.15
CA ILE A 171 -2.85 7.66 7.76
C ILE A 171 -2.66 7.41 6.26
N VAL A 172 -2.26 6.19 5.92
CA VAL A 172 -2.07 5.70 4.56
C VAL A 172 -3.10 4.63 4.30
N SER A 173 -4.11 4.91 3.49
CA SER A 173 -5.11 3.91 3.12
C SER A 173 -4.68 3.15 1.87
N VAL A 174 -4.81 1.82 1.92
CA VAL A 174 -4.58 0.92 0.81
C VAL A 174 -5.90 0.68 0.10
N ASP A 175 -5.86 0.92 -1.21
CA ASP A 175 -6.96 0.83 -2.16
C ASP A 175 -8.09 1.84 -1.92
N ILE A 176 -8.85 1.64 -0.84
CA ILE A 176 -9.96 2.50 -0.42
C ILE A 176 -9.86 2.74 1.09
N PRO A 177 -10.09 3.96 1.60
CA PRO A 177 -10.14 4.17 3.03
C PRO A 177 -11.24 3.33 3.68
N SER A 178 -10.88 2.54 4.67
CA SER A 178 -11.80 1.59 5.27
C SER A 178 -13.01 2.29 5.88
N GLY A 179 -14.20 1.84 5.50
CA GLY A 179 -15.48 2.43 5.91
C GLY A 179 -16.09 3.38 4.86
N TRP A 180 -15.35 3.76 3.82
CA TRP A 180 -15.94 4.46 2.68
C TRP A 180 -16.84 3.55 1.85
N HIS A 181 -17.84 4.13 1.21
CA HIS A 181 -18.60 3.44 0.17
C HIS A 181 -17.75 3.37 -1.10
N VAL A 182 -17.62 2.18 -1.69
CA VAL A 182 -16.71 1.94 -2.83
C VAL A 182 -16.97 2.88 -4.01
N GLU A 183 -18.24 3.15 -4.31
CA GLU A 183 -18.63 3.98 -5.47
C GLU A 183 -18.98 5.43 -5.11
N GLU A 184 -19.45 5.66 -3.88
CA GLU A 184 -19.98 6.96 -3.46
C GLU A 184 -18.95 7.73 -2.61
N GLY A 185 -17.85 7.08 -2.22
CA GLY A 185 -16.81 7.64 -1.39
C GLY A 185 -17.25 7.81 0.06
N ASP A 186 -16.79 8.91 0.67
CA ASP A 186 -17.16 9.29 2.03
C ASP A 186 -18.57 9.90 2.08
N ILE A 187 -19.57 9.05 2.26
CA ILE A 187 -20.94 9.48 2.44
C ILE A 187 -21.08 10.16 3.80
N GLY A 188 -21.25 11.48 3.80
CA GLY A 188 -21.52 12.26 5.02
C GLY A 188 -20.31 12.92 5.65
N ASP A 189 -19.12 12.81 5.06
CA ASP A 189 -17.88 13.43 5.56
C ASP A 189 -17.43 12.89 6.95
N GLU A 190 -17.87 11.67 7.30
CA GLU A 190 -17.61 11.02 8.58
C GLU A 190 -16.56 9.89 8.47
N GLY A 191 -16.05 9.62 7.27
CA GLY A 191 -15.09 8.57 6.98
C GLY A 191 -13.65 8.94 7.30
N ILE A 192 -12.77 7.93 7.24
CA ILE A 192 -11.33 8.11 7.43
C ILE A 192 -10.81 9.12 6.41
N LYS A 193 -10.03 10.11 6.86
CA LYS A 193 -9.33 11.05 5.99
C LYS A 193 -7.87 10.62 5.86
N PRO A 194 -7.48 9.88 4.80
CA PRO A 194 -6.09 9.51 4.63
C PRO A 194 -5.23 10.73 4.29
N ASP A 195 -4.01 10.78 4.83
CA ASP A 195 -2.96 11.69 4.38
C ASP A 195 -2.38 11.23 3.03
N MET A 196 -2.44 9.91 2.78
CA MET A 196 -2.07 9.28 1.52
C MET A 196 -3.04 8.15 1.18
N LEU A 197 -3.52 8.12 -0.07
CA LEU A 197 -4.29 7.01 -0.61
C LEU A 197 -3.46 6.31 -1.70
N VAL A 198 -3.23 5.02 -1.55
CA VAL A 198 -2.51 4.19 -2.52
C VAL A 198 -3.50 3.22 -3.15
N VAL A 199 -3.91 3.47 -4.40
CA VAL A 199 -5.06 2.79 -5.03
C VAL A 199 -4.63 1.61 -5.88
N ASP A 200 -4.85 0.36 -5.50
CA ASP A 200 -4.18 -0.79 -6.13
C ASP A 200 -4.50 -0.97 -7.63
N LEU A 201 -5.74 -0.77 -8.07
CA LEU A 201 -6.10 -0.82 -9.49
C LEU A 201 -7.27 0.13 -9.76
N SER A 202 -6.98 1.43 -9.75
CA SER A 202 -7.87 2.52 -10.22
C SER A 202 -9.27 2.62 -9.59
N HIS A 203 -9.46 3.57 -8.68
CA HIS A 203 -10.74 4.14 -8.23
C HIS A 203 -10.51 5.58 -7.69
N ARG A 204 -11.59 6.31 -7.40
CA ARG A 204 -11.81 7.76 -7.67
C ARG A 204 -11.26 8.82 -6.68
N SER A 205 -11.09 10.02 -7.24
CA SER A 205 -11.27 11.38 -6.70
C SER A 205 -10.76 11.74 -5.30
N LEU A 206 -9.45 11.88 -5.14
CA LEU A 206 -8.84 12.91 -4.28
C LEU A 206 -7.49 13.31 -4.91
N GLN A 207 -7.19 14.60 -4.89
CA GLN A 207 -5.93 15.14 -5.41
C GLN A 207 -4.79 14.78 -4.45
N ILE A 208 -4.30 13.54 -4.52
CA ILE A 208 -3.20 13.04 -3.69
C ILE A 208 -2.23 12.29 -4.63
N ASN A 209 -0.96 12.73 -4.59
CA ASN A 209 0.15 12.40 -5.50
C ASN A 209 -0.03 11.13 -6.36
N ILE A 210 -0.47 11.34 -7.60
CA ILE A 210 -0.67 10.30 -8.62
C ILE A 210 0.71 9.89 -9.19
N SER A 211 1.45 9.07 -8.45
CA SER A 211 2.61 8.30 -8.98
C SER A 211 2.21 6.84 -9.32
N PHE A 212 0.99 6.46 -8.94
CA PHE A 212 0.55 5.07 -8.80
C PHE A 212 0.32 4.30 -10.12
N VAL A 213 -0.46 4.85 -11.05
CA VAL A 213 -0.93 4.11 -12.24
C VAL A 213 0.22 3.73 -13.20
N PHE A 214 1.29 4.51 -13.24
CA PHE A 214 2.44 4.21 -14.09
C PHE A 214 3.29 3.03 -13.58
N HIS A 215 3.38 2.84 -12.25
CA HIS A 215 4.23 1.79 -11.70
C HIS A 215 3.63 0.40 -11.95
N LEU A 216 2.33 0.22 -11.73
CA LEU A 216 1.69 -1.07 -11.92
C LEU A 216 1.59 -1.46 -13.41
N ILE A 217 1.30 -0.51 -14.31
CA ILE A 217 1.33 -0.77 -15.76
C ILE A 217 2.75 -1.11 -16.22
N LEU A 218 3.78 -0.39 -15.76
CA LEU A 218 5.17 -0.72 -16.10
C LEU A 218 5.60 -2.07 -15.54
N VAL A 219 5.16 -2.43 -14.34
CA VAL A 219 5.46 -3.73 -13.74
C VAL A 219 4.73 -4.84 -14.48
N LEU A 220 3.43 -4.72 -14.78
CA LEU A 220 2.68 -5.72 -15.55
C LEU A 220 3.20 -5.86 -16.99
N GLN A 221 3.57 -4.76 -17.63
CA GLN A 221 4.18 -4.76 -18.97
C GLN A 221 5.61 -5.27 -18.95
N CYS A 222 6.34 -5.08 -17.84
CA CYS A 222 7.61 -5.75 -17.61
C CYS A 222 7.40 -7.24 -17.38
N VAL A 223 6.37 -7.66 -16.62
CA VAL A 223 6.09 -9.09 -16.32
C VAL A 223 5.70 -9.86 -17.58
N TYR A 224 4.95 -9.23 -18.48
CA TYR A 224 4.67 -9.78 -19.81
C TYR A 224 5.95 -10.05 -20.63
N GLU A 225 6.99 -9.23 -20.48
CA GLU A 225 8.30 -9.44 -21.13
C GLU A 225 9.25 -10.33 -20.28
N LEU A 226 8.99 -10.51 -18.97
CA LEU A 226 9.81 -11.24 -17.99
C LEU A 226 9.75 -12.77 -18.14
N GLU A 227 8.69 -13.34 -18.72
CA GLU A 227 8.55 -14.80 -18.88
C GLU A 227 9.65 -15.45 -19.75
N ARG A 228 10.47 -14.67 -20.47
CA ARG A 228 11.49 -15.23 -21.35
C ARG A 228 12.85 -15.52 -20.71
N HIS A 229 13.34 -14.80 -19.70
CA HIS A 229 14.75 -14.98 -19.26
C HIS A 229 15.05 -14.55 -17.81
N GLN A 230 15.35 -15.52 -16.92
CA GLN A 230 15.66 -15.30 -15.50
C GLN A 230 16.93 -14.49 -15.19
N ALA A 231 17.97 -14.53 -16.04
CA ALA A 231 19.20 -13.76 -15.80
C ALA A 231 19.09 -12.27 -16.16
N LEU A 232 18.09 -11.90 -16.98
CA LEU A 232 17.81 -10.52 -17.38
C LEU A 232 16.99 -9.77 -16.33
N ILE A 233 16.33 -10.49 -15.41
CA ILE A 233 15.48 -9.92 -14.35
C ILE A 233 16.26 -8.91 -13.49
N TYR A 234 17.49 -9.24 -13.09
CA TYR A 234 18.34 -8.35 -12.30
C TYR A 234 18.87 -7.16 -13.09
N GLN A 235 19.22 -7.37 -14.37
CA GLN A 235 19.66 -6.28 -15.24
C GLN A 235 18.52 -5.31 -15.59
N LEU A 236 17.28 -5.81 -15.71
CA LEU A 236 16.09 -4.99 -15.92
C LEU A 236 15.67 -4.24 -14.66
N TYR A 237 15.75 -4.85 -13.48
CA TYR A 237 15.49 -4.16 -12.21
C TYR A 237 16.42 -2.94 -12.04
N GLU A 238 17.73 -3.12 -12.26
CA GLU A 238 18.70 -2.01 -12.28
C GLU A 238 18.42 -0.99 -13.39
N ARG A 239 17.93 -1.44 -14.56
CA ARG A 239 17.57 -0.53 -15.67
C ARG A 239 16.29 0.27 -15.40
N ILE A 240 15.33 -0.31 -14.68
CA ILE A 240 14.10 0.34 -14.24
C ILE A 240 14.43 1.41 -13.20
N ILE A 241 15.24 1.07 -12.18
CA ILE A 241 15.76 2.04 -11.21
C ILE A 241 16.55 3.15 -11.93
N PHE A 242 17.37 2.81 -12.92
CA PHE A 242 18.10 3.79 -13.73
C PHE A 242 17.18 4.73 -14.53
N LEU A 243 16.16 4.20 -15.21
CA LEU A 243 15.20 4.99 -15.98
C LEU A 243 14.31 5.86 -15.07
N GLN A 244 13.89 5.33 -13.93
CA GLN A 244 13.16 6.07 -12.90
C GLN A 244 14.03 7.20 -12.34
N ASN A 245 15.31 6.96 -12.07
CA ASN A 245 16.26 7.99 -11.64
C ASN A 245 16.54 9.03 -12.73
N SER A 246 16.55 8.65 -14.01
CA SER A 246 16.71 9.56 -15.14
C SER A 246 15.49 10.47 -15.33
N LEU A 247 14.26 9.94 -15.17
CA LEU A 247 13.04 10.75 -15.16
C LEU A 247 12.95 11.65 -13.92
N ARG A 248 13.28 11.14 -12.74
CA ARG A 248 13.32 11.93 -11.50
C ARG A 248 14.31 13.09 -11.59
N SER A 249 15.48 12.87 -12.19
CA SER A 249 16.44 13.93 -12.51
C SER A 249 15.85 15.02 -13.42
N LYS A 250 15.10 14.64 -14.46
CA LYS A 250 14.41 15.59 -15.36
C LYS A 250 13.27 16.36 -14.68
N LEU A 251 12.70 15.81 -13.61
CA LEU A 251 11.60 16.37 -12.84
C LEU A 251 12.06 17.02 -11.51
N ASN A 252 13.37 17.12 -11.26
CA ASN A 252 13.97 17.60 -10.00
C ASN A 252 13.52 16.84 -8.73
N LEU A 253 13.27 15.54 -8.86
CA LEU A 253 12.92 14.63 -7.76
C LEU A 253 14.14 13.83 -7.28
N THR A 254 14.13 13.41 -6.02
CA THR A 254 15.23 12.65 -5.38
C THR A 254 15.32 11.23 -5.98
N PRO A 255 16.51 10.72 -6.34
CA PRO A 255 16.66 9.38 -6.92
C PRO A 255 16.33 8.25 -5.92
N LEU A 256 15.82 7.15 -6.44
CA LEU A 256 15.63 5.87 -5.75
C LEU A 256 16.98 5.23 -5.41
N ILE A 257 17.04 4.55 -4.27
CA ILE A 257 18.23 3.84 -3.77
C ILE A 257 18.51 2.64 -4.67
N SER A 258 19.72 2.58 -5.24
CA SER A 258 20.25 1.39 -5.93
C SER A 258 20.81 0.42 -4.88
N PHE A 259 20.44 -0.85 -4.96
CA PHE A 259 21.08 -1.90 -4.19
C PHE A 259 22.41 -2.26 -4.85
N GLY A 260 23.48 -1.56 -4.47
CA GLY A 260 24.81 -1.88 -4.97
C GLY A 260 25.21 -3.34 -4.68
N ASN A 261 25.87 -3.98 -5.65
CA ASN A 261 26.30 -5.39 -5.68
C ASN A 261 26.94 -5.94 -4.37
N GLY A 262 27.41 -5.08 -3.46
CA GLY A 262 28.09 -5.47 -2.22
C GLY A 262 27.18 -6.02 -1.12
N LEU A 263 25.93 -5.56 -1.01
CA LEU A 263 25.02 -6.00 0.06
C LEU A 263 24.36 -7.36 -0.25
N MET A 264 24.30 -7.73 -1.54
CA MET A 264 23.54 -8.89 -2.02
C MET A 264 24.32 -10.21 -1.99
N MET A 265 25.66 -10.16 -2.03
CA MET A 265 26.49 -11.35 -1.81
C MET A 265 26.43 -11.87 -0.37
N GLN A 266 25.93 -11.05 0.56
CA GLN A 266 25.78 -11.40 1.97
C GLN A 266 24.41 -12.02 2.28
N LEU A 267 23.39 -11.75 1.44
CA LEU A 267 22.02 -12.28 1.59
C LEU A 267 21.79 -13.60 0.85
N LEU A 268 22.73 -14.02 -0.01
CA LEU A 268 22.68 -15.29 -0.75
C LEU A 268 23.58 -16.38 -0.14
N GLN A 269 24.15 -16.12 1.03
CA GLN A 269 25.01 -17.08 1.75
C GLN A 269 24.36 -17.69 3.00
N ASP A 270 23.14 -17.28 3.36
CA ASP A 270 22.36 -17.83 4.48
C ASP A 270 21.00 -18.37 4.01
#